data_AF-A0A132N6U1-F1
#
_entry.id   AF-A0A132N6U1-F1
#
_cell.length_a   1.000
_cell.length_b   1.000
_cell.length_c   1.000
_cell.angle_alpha   90.00
_cell.angle_beta   90.00
_cell.angle_gamma   90.00
#
_symmetry.space_group_name_H-M   'P 1'
#
loop_
_entity.id
_entity.type
_entity.pdbx_description
1 polymer ?
#
loop_
_entity_poly.entity_id
_entity_poly.type
_entity_poly.pdbx_seq_one_letter_code
_entity_poly.pdbx_strand_id
1 'polypeptide(L)'
;MRAGLRYAADVGHTGPGLAGEVAALVAALLPPRTRARAYWAANWPEWCDPVAPRVVAEPYREATTRWARAWVAEQVAAHAAAGRSWAQADAHDALWPHDVIPPAGEVPEASPFLHPAFLPAALALALADRYDPALPTPYQRCKAQIVKLFPEPMRRVLPRRKQYYSTTLVAAAAQPIAAPRAVAAGLLDPDALAVETDVAVRLTAAAVEDWLAGAEAAGAQLPRPARDHSGLL
;
A
#
# COMPACT_ATOMS: atom_id res chain seq x y z
N MET A 1 -33.15 7.10 -6.07
CA MET A 1 -33.19 7.58 -4.66
C MET A 1 -32.76 6.53 -3.63
N ARG A 2 -33.29 5.29 -3.65
CA ARG A 2 -32.97 4.26 -2.63
C ARG A 2 -31.49 3.81 -2.59
N ALA A 3 -30.83 3.70 -3.75
CA ALA A 3 -29.43 3.26 -3.83
C ALA A 3 -28.45 4.26 -3.19
N GLY A 4 -28.63 5.57 -3.45
CA GLY A 4 -27.76 6.61 -2.89
C GLY A 4 -27.86 6.74 -1.36
N LEU A 5 -29.07 6.63 -0.80
CA LEU A 5 -29.26 6.59 0.65
C LEU A 5 -28.61 5.36 1.29
N ARG A 6 -28.72 4.21 0.63
CA ARG A 6 -28.09 2.98 1.10
C ARG A 6 -26.56 3.06 1.03
N TYR A 7 -26.02 3.63 -0.05
CA TYR A 7 -24.60 3.91 -0.19
C TYR A 7 -24.10 4.84 0.91
N ALA A 8 -24.79 5.96 1.16
CA ALA A 8 -24.43 6.90 2.21
C ALA A 8 -24.41 6.22 3.60
N ALA A 9 -25.40 5.36 3.89
CA ALA A 9 -25.42 4.56 5.11
C ALA A 9 -24.26 3.56 5.20
N ASP A 10 -23.92 2.90 4.09
CA ASP A 10 -22.80 1.96 4.03
C ASP A 10 -21.45 2.66 4.23
N VAL A 11 -21.26 3.83 3.62
CA VAL A 11 -20.03 4.63 3.70
C VAL A 11 -19.87 5.28 5.07
N GLY A 12 -20.96 5.68 5.74
CA GLY A 12 -20.92 6.30 7.06
C GLY A 12 -20.22 5.48 8.15
N HIS A 13 -20.00 4.18 7.92
CA HIS A 13 -19.30 3.27 8.84
C HIS A 13 -17.88 2.89 8.37
N THR A 14 -17.33 3.60 7.38
CA THR A 14 -15.97 3.39 6.84
C THR A 14 -15.07 4.58 7.15
N GLY A 15 -13.74 4.41 7.10
CA GLY A 15 -12.73 5.34 7.64
C GLY A 15 -13.02 6.84 7.40
N PRO A 16 -12.78 7.38 6.18
CA PRO A 16 -13.07 8.79 5.89
C PRO A 16 -14.58 9.12 5.88
N GLY A 17 -15.42 8.10 5.70
CA GLY A 17 -16.87 8.18 5.73
C GLY A 17 -17.47 9.23 4.80
N LEU A 18 -18.61 9.79 5.20
CA LEU A 18 -19.28 10.85 4.45
C LEU A 18 -18.45 12.14 4.38
N ALA A 19 -17.60 12.40 5.38
CA ALA A 19 -16.73 13.56 5.38
C ALA A 19 -15.72 13.49 4.22
N GLY A 20 -15.17 12.31 3.93
CA GLY A 20 -14.29 12.07 2.79
C GLY A 20 -15.00 12.29 1.44
N GLU A 21 -16.24 11.83 1.30
CA GLU A 21 -17.04 12.06 0.09
C GLU A 21 -17.34 13.55 -0.15
N VAL A 22 -17.71 14.28 0.92
CA VAL A 22 -17.91 15.73 0.85
C VAL A 22 -16.60 16.45 0.51
N ALA A 23 -15.49 16.05 1.14
CA ALA A 23 -14.18 16.60 0.85
C ALA A 23 -13.78 16.36 -0.62
N ALA A 24 -14.05 15.17 -1.16
CA ALA A 24 -13.79 14.85 -2.57
C ALA A 24 -14.60 15.74 -3.53
N LEU A 25 -15.88 15.99 -3.22
CA LEU A 25 -16.74 16.89 -4.00
C LEU A 25 -16.23 18.33 -3.97
N VAL A 26 -15.87 18.84 -2.79
CA VAL A 26 -15.32 20.20 -2.63
C VAL A 26 -13.96 20.31 -3.32
N ALA A 27 -13.13 19.27 -3.23
CA ALA A 27 -11.80 19.24 -3.84
C ALA A 27 -11.86 19.27 -5.37
N ALA A 28 -12.99 18.92 -5.99
CA ALA A 28 -13.18 19.04 -7.43
C ALA A 28 -13.10 20.49 -7.94
N LEU A 29 -13.35 21.47 -7.06
CA LEU A 29 -13.27 22.91 -7.37
C LEU A 29 -11.83 23.46 -7.27
N LEU A 30 -10.89 22.67 -6.77
CA LEU A 30 -9.50 23.09 -6.58
C LEU A 30 -8.67 22.90 -7.85
N PRO A 31 -7.61 23.70 -8.05
CA PRO A 31 -6.62 23.45 -9.11
C PRO A 31 -6.03 22.03 -8.99
N PRO A 32 -5.65 21.36 -10.10
CA PRO A 32 -5.22 19.97 -10.09
C PRO A 32 -4.13 19.63 -9.07
N ARG A 33 -3.13 20.52 -8.91
CA ARG A 33 -2.06 20.34 -7.92
C ARG A 33 -2.56 20.38 -6.47
N THR A 34 -3.45 21.31 -6.15
CA THR A 34 -4.02 21.44 -4.80
C THR A 34 -4.95 20.26 -4.51
N ARG A 35 -5.75 19.85 -5.51
CA ARG A 35 -6.62 18.66 -5.41
C ARG A 35 -5.83 17.38 -5.13
N ALA A 36 -4.72 17.17 -5.82
CA ALA A 36 -3.84 16.01 -5.62
C ALA A 36 -3.16 16.02 -4.24
N ARG A 37 -2.70 17.20 -3.77
CA ARG A 37 -2.17 17.33 -2.41
C ARG A 37 -3.21 17.07 -1.32
N ALA A 38 -4.42 17.59 -1.51
CA ALA A 38 -5.52 17.38 -0.57
C ALA A 38 -5.94 15.90 -0.54
N TYR A 39 -5.95 15.22 -1.69
CA TYR A 39 -6.14 13.78 -1.78
C TYR A 39 -5.09 13.03 -0.95
N TRP A 40 -3.81 13.34 -1.17
CA TRP A 40 -2.70 12.69 -0.46
C TRP A 40 -2.80 12.90 1.05
N ALA A 41 -3.02 14.15 1.49
CA ALA A 41 -3.15 14.48 2.92
C ALA A 41 -4.35 13.82 3.59
N ALA A 42 -5.44 13.59 2.86
CA ALA A 42 -6.63 12.93 3.39
C ALA A 42 -6.44 11.41 3.58
N ASN A 43 -5.62 10.77 2.74
CA ASN A 43 -5.44 9.31 2.75
C ASN A 43 -4.18 8.85 3.49
N TRP A 44 -3.11 9.66 3.46
CA TRP A 44 -1.79 9.33 4.01
C TRP A 44 -1.14 10.56 4.68
N PRO A 45 -1.73 11.08 5.78
CA PRO A 45 -1.20 12.26 6.46
C PRO A 45 0.24 12.07 6.96
N GLU A 46 0.62 10.86 7.37
CA GLU A 46 1.97 10.48 7.78
C GLU A 46 3.00 10.56 6.63
N TRP A 47 2.55 10.51 5.38
CA TRP A 47 3.38 10.66 4.19
C TRP A 47 3.40 12.11 3.66
N CYS A 48 2.80 13.07 4.35
CA CYS A 48 2.94 14.49 3.98
C CYS A 48 4.32 15.05 4.34
N ASP A 49 4.98 14.50 5.36
CA ASP A 49 6.38 14.77 5.69
C ASP A 49 7.06 13.46 6.08
N PRO A 50 7.37 12.59 5.09
CA PRO A 50 7.92 11.28 5.37
C PRO A 50 9.35 11.42 5.92
N VAL A 51 9.63 10.67 6.99
CA VAL A 51 10.94 10.56 7.63
C VAL A 51 11.32 9.09 7.67
N ALA A 52 12.57 8.77 7.36
CA ALA A 52 13.05 7.40 7.43
C ALA A 52 12.88 6.84 8.86
N PRO A 53 12.39 5.59 9.01
CA PRO A 53 12.30 4.93 10.31
C PRO A 53 13.66 4.88 11.01
N ARG A 54 13.65 4.92 12.35
CA ARG A 54 14.90 4.88 13.15
C ARG A 54 15.73 3.63 12.92
N VAL A 55 15.07 2.52 12.57
CA VAL A 55 15.72 1.24 12.25
C VAL A 55 16.62 1.30 11.02
N VAL A 56 16.49 2.31 10.15
CA VAL A 56 17.43 2.53 9.05
C VAL A 56 18.74 3.04 9.64
N ALA A 57 19.83 2.32 9.39
CA ALA A 57 21.16 2.68 9.85
C ALA A 57 21.72 3.93 9.15
N GLU A 58 22.63 4.63 9.82
CA GLU A 58 23.49 5.61 9.16
C GLU A 58 24.49 4.92 8.21
N PRO A 59 24.85 5.53 7.07
CA PRO A 59 24.50 6.89 6.61
C PRO A 59 23.21 6.96 5.77
N TYR A 60 22.41 5.89 5.72
CA TYR A 60 21.30 5.77 4.78
C TYR A 60 20.05 6.55 5.19
N ARG A 61 19.95 7.00 6.44
CA ARG A 61 18.73 7.63 6.98
C ARG A 61 18.36 8.92 6.25
N GLU A 62 19.32 9.82 6.02
CA GLU A 62 19.06 11.07 5.29
C GLU A 62 18.73 10.79 3.81
N ALA A 63 19.48 9.89 3.18
CA ALA A 63 19.24 9.51 1.78
C ALA A 63 17.84 8.90 1.60
N THR A 64 17.42 8.02 2.51
CA THR A 64 16.10 7.39 2.51
C THR A 64 14.99 8.42 2.73
N THR A 65 15.20 9.37 3.64
CA THR A 65 14.24 10.47 3.87
C THR A 65 14.09 11.34 2.62
N ARG A 66 15.19 11.73 1.97
CA ARG A 66 15.15 12.51 0.72
C ARG A 66 14.47 11.75 -0.40
N TRP A 67 14.78 10.46 -0.55
CA TRP A 67 14.14 9.59 -1.53
C TRP A 67 12.63 9.49 -1.29
N ALA A 68 12.19 9.25 -0.06
CA ALA A 68 10.77 9.15 0.28
C ALA A 68 10.01 10.46 -0.03
N ARG A 69 10.60 11.62 0.31
CA ARG A 69 10.04 12.94 -0.04
C ARG A 69 9.94 13.15 -1.55
N ALA A 70 10.98 12.76 -2.30
CA ALA A 70 10.99 12.85 -3.75
C ALA A 70 9.93 11.95 -4.38
N TRP A 71 9.81 10.71 -3.90
CA TRP A 71 8.81 9.76 -4.36
C TRP A 71 7.38 10.26 -4.10
N VAL A 72 7.08 10.76 -2.89
CA VAL A 72 5.76 11.37 -2.60
C VAL A 72 5.48 12.55 -3.53
N ALA A 73 6.46 13.42 -3.74
CA ALA A 73 6.32 14.57 -4.64
C ALA A 73 6.03 14.12 -6.09
N GLU A 74 6.67 13.05 -6.55
CA GLU A 74 6.43 12.44 -7.85
C GLU A 74 5.00 11.88 -7.96
N GLN A 75 4.53 11.12 -6.96
CA GLN A 75 3.17 10.59 -6.95
C GLN A 75 2.12 11.71 -7.01
N VAL A 76 2.28 12.75 -6.17
CA VAL A 76 1.39 13.92 -6.17
C VAL A 76 1.44 14.66 -7.51
N ALA A 77 2.62 14.82 -8.10
CA ALA A 77 2.77 15.47 -9.41
C ALA A 77 2.13 14.65 -10.53
N ALA A 78 2.28 13.33 -10.52
CA ALA A 78 1.68 12.42 -11.49
C ALA A 78 0.15 12.49 -11.45
N HIS A 79 -0.45 12.47 -10.26
CA HIS A 79 -1.90 12.66 -10.08
C HIS A 79 -2.39 14.02 -10.58
N ALA A 80 -1.63 15.08 -10.29
CA ALA A 80 -1.96 16.43 -10.74
C ALA A 80 -1.87 16.57 -12.27
N ALA A 81 -0.82 16.02 -12.89
CA ALA A 81 -0.60 16.05 -14.34
C ALA A 81 -1.67 15.26 -15.10
N ALA A 82 -2.06 14.09 -14.56
CA ALA A 82 -3.14 13.28 -15.10
C ALA A 82 -4.54 13.88 -14.87
N GLY A 83 -4.66 14.98 -14.11
CA GLY A 83 -5.93 15.65 -13.84
C GLY A 83 -6.93 14.76 -13.11
N ARG A 84 -6.47 13.80 -12.30
CA ARG A 84 -7.35 12.82 -11.63
C ARG A 84 -8.23 13.46 -10.57
N SER A 85 -9.48 13.02 -10.51
CA SER A 85 -10.35 13.18 -9.32
C SER A 85 -9.88 12.27 -8.19
N TRP A 86 -10.35 12.49 -6.96
CA TRP A 86 -10.00 11.64 -5.82
C TRP A 86 -10.38 10.17 -6.05
N ALA A 87 -11.55 9.90 -6.64
CA ALA A 87 -11.98 8.53 -6.97
C ALA A 87 -11.08 7.86 -8.01
N GLN A 88 -10.57 8.62 -8.99
CA GLN A 88 -9.63 8.11 -9.99
C GLN A 88 -8.23 7.90 -9.40
N ALA A 89 -7.79 8.78 -8.49
CA ALA A 89 -6.53 8.63 -7.78
C ALA A 89 -6.57 7.41 -6.86
N ASP A 90 -7.65 7.22 -6.08
CA ASP A 90 -7.87 6.05 -5.24
C ASP A 90 -7.91 4.75 -6.04
N ALA A 91 -8.63 4.71 -7.17
CA ALA A 91 -8.63 3.53 -8.04
C ALA A 91 -7.25 3.23 -8.64
N HIS A 92 -6.44 4.26 -8.90
CA HIS A 92 -5.07 4.10 -9.38
C HIS A 92 -4.16 3.58 -8.27
N ASP A 93 -4.21 4.17 -7.08
CA ASP A 93 -3.32 3.85 -5.96
C ASP A 93 -3.70 2.54 -5.26
N ALA A 94 -4.95 2.08 -5.43
CA ALA A 94 -5.34 0.72 -5.07
C ALA A 94 -4.68 -0.37 -5.94
N LEU A 95 -4.08 0.02 -7.08
CA LEU A 95 -3.44 -0.88 -8.04
C LEU A 95 -1.93 -0.58 -8.20
N TRP A 96 -1.47 0.58 -7.74
CA TRP A 96 -0.10 1.07 -7.87
C TRP A 96 0.37 1.72 -6.55
N PRO A 97 1.64 1.55 -6.11
CA PRO A 97 2.75 0.93 -6.81
C PRO A 97 2.76 -0.59 -6.57
N HIS A 98 2.31 -1.37 -7.54
CA HIS A 98 2.89 -2.68 -7.70
C HIS A 98 4.15 -2.46 -8.53
N ASP A 99 5.27 -2.22 -7.84
CA ASP A 99 6.56 -2.43 -8.48
C ASP A 99 6.53 -3.82 -9.11
N VAL A 100 6.94 -3.93 -10.37
CA VAL A 100 7.05 -5.22 -11.03
C VAL A 100 8.09 -6.02 -10.25
N ILE A 101 7.61 -6.89 -9.37
CA ILE A 101 8.48 -7.80 -8.63
C ILE A 101 9.09 -8.72 -9.69
N PRO A 102 10.43 -8.73 -9.83
CA PRO A 102 11.07 -9.64 -10.76
C PRO A 102 10.73 -11.09 -10.34
N PRO A 103 10.51 -12.02 -11.29
CA PRO A 103 10.17 -13.39 -10.96
C PRO A 103 11.17 -13.99 -9.96
N ALA A 104 10.68 -14.53 -8.85
CA ALA A 104 11.53 -15.04 -7.78
C ALA A 104 11.91 -16.53 -7.96
N GLY A 105 11.48 -17.16 -9.04
CA GLY A 105 11.76 -18.58 -9.31
C GLY A 105 11.47 -19.02 -10.74
N GLU A 106 11.55 -20.33 -10.97
CA GLU A 106 11.35 -20.95 -12.29
C GLU A 106 9.88 -20.98 -12.74
N VAL A 107 8.95 -20.77 -11.80
CA VAL A 107 7.52 -20.71 -12.11
C VAL A 107 7.20 -19.32 -12.68
N PRO A 108 6.64 -19.23 -13.89
CA PRO A 108 6.23 -17.95 -14.44
C PRO A 108 5.19 -17.28 -13.54
N GLU A 109 5.56 -16.16 -12.95
CA GLU A 109 4.65 -15.32 -12.19
C GLU A 109 3.80 -14.49 -13.15
N ALA A 110 2.49 -14.59 -13.01
CA ALA A 110 1.54 -13.79 -13.75
C ALA A 110 0.52 -13.17 -12.79
N SER A 111 0.17 -11.92 -13.05
CA SER A 111 -0.87 -11.18 -12.34
C SER A 111 -2.02 -10.92 -13.31
N PRO A 112 -3.00 -11.83 -13.45
CA PRO A 112 -4.08 -11.70 -14.44
C PRO A 112 -4.86 -10.38 -14.32
N PHE A 113 -4.98 -9.85 -13.10
CA PHE A 113 -5.67 -8.58 -12.84
C PHE A 113 -4.84 -7.33 -13.18
N LEU A 114 -3.54 -7.49 -13.44
CA LEU A 114 -2.65 -6.45 -13.96
C LEU A 114 -2.43 -6.60 -15.47
N HIS A 115 -3.13 -7.53 -16.13
CA HIS A 115 -3.00 -7.73 -17.56
C HIS A 115 -3.39 -6.45 -18.33
N PRO A 116 -2.63 -6.01 -19.35
CA PRO A 116 -2.87 -4.75 -20.06
C PRO A 116 -4.25 -4.64 -20.73
N ALA A 117 -4.91 -5.76 -21.04
CA ALA A 117 -6.28 -5.76 -21.55
C ALA A 117 -7.34 -5.68 -20.43
N PHE A 118 -7.04 -6.21 -19.24
CA PHE A 118 -7.99 -6.25 -18.12
C PHE A 118 -8.03 -4.92 -17.38
N LEU A 119 -6.85 -4.36 -17.07
CA LEU A 119 -6.73 -3.20 -16.19
C LEU A 119 -7.46 -1.96 -16.73
N PRO A 120 -7.31 -1.55 -18.01
CA PRO A 120 -8.07 -0.43 -18.56
C PRO A 120 -9.58 -0.69 -18.55
N ALA A 121 -10.01 -1.92 -18.85
CA ALA A 121 -11.42 -2.30 -18.83
C ALA A 121 -12.01 -2.22 -17.42
N ALA A 122 -11.29 -2.70 -16.41
CA ALA A 122 -11.70 -2.62 -15.01
C ALA A 122 -11.77 -1.17 -14.52
N LEU A 123 -10.79 -0.33 -14.87
CA LEU A 123 -10.76 1.09 -14.53
C LEU A 123 -11.87 1.89 -15.23
N ALA A 124 -12.26 1.50 -16.44
CA ALA A 124 -13.33 2.14 -17.21
C ALA A 124 -14.75 1.83 -16.68
N LEU A 125 -14.92 0.83 -15.79
CA LEU A 125 -16.23 0.52 -15.20
C LEU A 125 -16.78 1.71 -14.42
N ALA A 126 -18.00 2.12 -14.74
CA ALA A 126 -18.69 3.20 -14.04
C ALA A 126 -18.88 2.84 -12.56
N LEU A 127 -18.72 3.82 -11.67
CA LEU A 127 -18.84 3.61 -10.22
C LEU A 127 -20.22 3.03 -9.84
N ALA A 128 -21.27 3.48 -10.53
CA ALA A 128 -22.63 2.97 -10.33
C ALA A 128 -22.75 1.46 -10.60
N ASP A 129 -21.96 0.90 -11.52
CA ASP A 129 -21.96 -0.53 -11.82
C ASP A 129 -21.16 -1.33 -10.80
N ARG A 130 -20.24 -0.69 -10.06
CA ARG A 130 -19.45 -1.34 -9.01
C ARG A 130 -20.27 -1.60 -7.73
N TYR A 131 -21.39 -0.90 -7.57
CA TYR A 131 -22.27 -0.99 -6.42
C TYR A 131 -23.64 -1.59 -6.78
N ASP A 132 -24.11 -2.58 -6.01
CA ASP A 132 -25.46 -3.13 -6.15
C ASP A 132 -26.20 -3.10 -4.82
N PRO A 133 -27.24 -2.24 -4.64
CA PRO A 133 -27.97 -2.14 -3.39
C PRO A 133 -28.76 -3.39 -3.02
N ALA A 134 -29.02 -4.31 -3.97
CA ALA A 134 -29.77 -5.53 -3.73
C ALA A 134 -28.94 -6.62 -3.03
N LEU A 135 -27.61 -6.50 -3.02
CA LEU A 135 -26.74 -7.46 -2.33
C LEU A 135 -26.83 -7.32 -0.81
N PRO A 136 -26.73 -8.43 -0.06
CA PRO A 136 -27.18 -8.48 1.33
C PRO A 136 -26.28 -7.69 2.28
N THR A 137 -24.97 -7.63 2.05
CA THR A 137 -24.02 -6.98 2.96
C THR A 137 -23.28 -5.82 2.30
N PRO A 138 -22.89 -4.77 3.05
CA PRO A 138 -22.13 -3.64 2.49
C PRO A 138 -20.88 -4.10 1.71
N TYR A 139 -20.14 -5.08 2.26
CA TYR A 139 -18.97 -5.67 1.62
C TYR A 139 -19.27 -6.25 0.22
N GLN A 140 -20.41 -6.93 0.08
CA GLN A 140 -20.81 -7.52 -1.19
C GLN A 140 -21.37 -6.46 -2.14
N ARG A 141 -22.11 -5.47 -1.64
CA ARG A 141 -22.63 -4.36 -2.44
C ARG A 141 -21.52 -3.63 -3.18
N CYS A 142 -20.40 -3.32 -2.52
CA CYS A 142 -19.22 -2.68 -3.15
C CYS A 142 -18.39 -3.61 -4.04
N LYS A 143 -18.74 -4.90 -4.13
CA LYS A 143 -18.07 -5.92 -4.97
C LYS A 143 -19.03 -6.54 -5.97
N ALA A 144 -20.05 -5.79 -6.39
CA ALA A 144 -21.16 -6.31 -7.18
C ALA A 144 -20.70 -7.05 -8.45
N GLN A 145 -19.73 -6.49 -9.17
CA GLN A 145 -19.20 -7.10 -10.39
C GLN A 145 -18.54 -8.46 -10.13
N ILE A 146 -17.85 -8.61 -9.00
CA ILE A 146 -17.25 -9.90 -8.60
C ILE A 146 -18.35 -10.89 -8.20
N VAL A 147 -19.35 -10.46 -7.44
CA VAL A 147 -20.47 -11.33 -7.02
C VAL A 147 -21.26 -11.86 -8.23
N LYS A 148 -21.43 -11.04 -9.26
CA LYS A 148 -22.13 -11.40 -10.51
C LYS A 148 -21.43 -12.51 -11.30
N LEU A 149 -20.11 -12.69 -11.14
CA LEU A 149 -19.37 -13.79 -11.78
C LEU A 149 -19.75 -15.17 -11.24
N PHE A 150 -20.34 -15.23 -10.05
CA PHE A 150 -20.73 -16.49 -9.42
C PHE A 150 -22.20 -16.84 -9.73
N PRO A 151 -22.51 -18.13 -10.00
CA PRO A 151 -23.87 -18.64 -10.06
C PRO A 151 -24.65 -18.36 -8.77
N GLU A 152 -25.98 -18.15 -8.89
CA GLU A 152 -26.89 -17.84 -7.78
C GLU A 152 -26.68 -18.75 -6.53
N PRO A 153 -26.53 -20.08 -6.66
CA PRO A 153 -26.33 -20.94 -5.49
C PRO A 153 -25.03 -20.64 -4.74
N MET A 154 -23.96 -20.26 -5.45
CA MET A 154 -22.64 -19.97 -4.86
C MET A 154 -22.59 -18.62 -4.16
N ARG A 155 -23.43 -17.66 -4.55
CA ARG A 155 -23.48 -16.33 -3.92
C ARG A 155 -23.78 -16.40 -2.42
N ARG A 156 -24.51 -17.44 -1.99
CA ARG A 156 -24.90 -17.65 -0.59
C ARG A 156 -23.72 -17.96 0.35
N VAL A 157 -22.65 -18.57 -0.18
CA VAL A 157 -21.45 -18.93 0.58
C VAL A 157 -20.33 -17.91 0.43
N LEU A 158 -20.52 -16.86 -0.39
CA LEU A 158 -19.52 -15.81 -0.53
C LEU A 158 -19.28 -15.09 0.81
N PRO A 159 -18.03 -14.64 1.06
CA PRO A 159 -17.71 -13.85 2.24
C PRO A 159 -18.64 -12.64 2.36
N ARG A 160 -19.16 -12.45 3.56
CA ARG A 160 -20.11 -11.38 3.89
C ARG A 160 -19.44 -10.11 4.42
N ARG A 161 -18.17 -10.20 4.79
CA ARG A 161 -17.34 -9.12 5.32
C ARG A 161 -15.90 -9.28 4.83
N LYS A 162 -15.15 -8.18 4.79
CA LYS A 162 -13.70 -8.23 4.59
C LYS A 162 -13.10 -9.02 5.75
N GLN A 163 -12.25 -9.99 5.44
CA GLN A 163 -11.40 -10.63 6.44
C GLN A 163 -10.18 -9.75 6.61
N TYR A 164 -9.99 -9.25 7.83
CA TYR A 164 -8.79 -8.53 8.22
C TYR A 164 -7.87 -9.54 8.89
N TYR A 165 -6.63 -9.59 8.44
CA TYR A 165 -5.59 -10.41 9.05
C TYR A 165 -4.73 -9.59 10.02
N SER A 166 -5.22 -8.43 10.48
CA SER A 166 -4.46 -7.51 11.34
C SER A 166 -4.01 -8.18 12.63
N THR A 167 -4.85 -9.00 13.27
CA THR A 167 -4.47 -9.76 14.47
C THR A 167 -3.37 -10.77 14.19
N THR A 168 -3.44 -11.47 13.05
CA THR A 168 -2.40 -12.41 12.61
C THR A 168 -1.10 -11.67 12.30
N LEU A 169 -1.18 -10.52 11.62
CA LEU A 169 -0.01 -9.69 11.30
C LEU A 169 0.64 -9.12 12.56
N VAL A 170 -0.15 -8.63 13.52
CA VAL A 170 0.33 -8.18 14.83
C VAL A 170 1.00 -9.33 15.58
N ALA A 171 0.39 -10.52 15.59
CA ALA A 171 0.96 -11.69 16.26
C ALA A 171 2.27 -12.16 15.60
N ALA A 172 2.34 -12.16 14.26
CA ALA A 172 3.55 -12.46 13.52
C ALA A 172 4.64 -11.43 13.80
N ALA A 173 4.29 -10.15 13.80
CA ALA A 173 5.20 -9.08 14.12
C ALA A 173 5.60 -9.05 15.59
N ALA A 174 4.87 -9.65 16.53
CA ALA A 174 5.21 -9.61 17.95
C ALA A 174 6.53 -10.36 18.28
N GLN A 175 6.94 -11.31 17.45
CA GLN A 175 8.18 -12.06 17.64
C GLN A 175 9.41 -11.15 17.49
N PRO A 176 10.48 -11.35 18.29
CA PRO A 176 11.73 -10.63 18.10
C PRO A 176 12.20 -10.73 16.65
N ILE A 177 12.61 -9.60 16.06
CA ILE A 177 13.12 -9.60 14.68
C ILE A 177 14.58 -9.99 14.72
N ALA A 178 14.89 -11.13 14.11
CA ALA A 178 16.25 -11.50 13.80
C ALA A 178 16.56 -11.06 12.37
N ALA A 179 17.32 -9.96 12.21
CA ALA A 179 17.79 -9.49 10.90
C ALA A 179 19.34 -9.42 10.84
N PRO A 180 20.05 -10.53 11.14
CA PRO A 180 21.51 -10.52 11.28
C PRO A 180 22.23 -10.10 9.99
N ARG A 181 21.71 -10.44 8.80
CA ARG A 181 22.33 -10.03 7.53
C ARG A 181 22.12 -8.57 7.26
N ALA A 182 20.91 -8.07 7.49
CA ALA A 182 20.60 -6.65 7.28
C ALA A 182 21.42 -5.75 8.23
N VAL A 183 21.61 -6.18 9.48
CA VAL A 183 22.51 -5.51 10.44
C VAL A 183 23.97 -5.64 9.99
N ALA A 184 24.42 -6.85 9.63
CA ALA A 184 25.80 -7.07 9.20
C ALA A 184 26.16 -6.33 7.90
N ALA A 185 25.18 -6.06 7.03
CA ALA A 185 25.34 -5.24 5.83
C ALA A 185 25.29 -3.73 6.10
N GLY A 186 25.04 -3.31 7.34
CA GLY A 186 24.91 -1.90 7.72
C GLY A 186 23.62 -1.24 7.23
N LEU A 187 22.58 -2.02 6.89
CA LEU A 187 21.29 -1.49 6.43
C LEU A 187 20.37 -1.15 7.61
N LEU A 188 20.41 -1.95 8.67
CA LEU A 188 19.58 -1.78 9.86
C LEU A 188 20.42 -1.50 11.11
N ASP A 189 19.93 -0.55 11.91
CA ASP A 189 20.48 -0.23 13.23
C ASP A 189 19.97 -1.25 14.26
N PRO A 190 20.84 -2.04 14.89
CA PRO A 190 20.44 -3.12 15.79
C PRO A 190 19.75 -2.62 17.06
N ASP A 191 20.17 -1.48 17.59
CA ASP A 191 19.64 -0.92 18.84
C ASP A 191 18.24 -0.35 18.61
N ALA A 192 18.03 0.35 17.50
CA ALA A 192 16.71 0.84 17.10
C ALA A 192 15.78 -0.33 16.73
N LEU A 193 16.29 -1.37 16.05
CA LEU A 193 15.49 -2.54 15.69
C LEU A 193 14.98 -3.30 16.92
N ALA A 194 15.79 -3.40 17.98
CA ALA A 194 15.44 -4.11 19.21
C ALA A 194 14.23 -3.51 19.96
N VAL A 195 13.97 -2.20 19.78
CA VAL A 195 12.87 -1.49 20.44
C VAL A 195 11.73 -1.10 19.50
N GLU A 196 11.81 -1.46 18.22
CA GLU A 196 10.79 -1.12 17.24
C GLU A 196 9.48 -1.87 17.51
N THR A 197 8.36 -1.14 17.44
CA THR A 197 7.01 -1.66 17.73
C THR A 197 6.07 -1.55 16.55
N ASP A 198 6.38 -0.72 15.54
CA ASP A 198 5.55 -0.56 14.37
C ASP A 198 5.52 -1.85 13.53
N VAL A 199 4.33 -2.44 13.39
CA VAL A 199 4.13 -3.72 12.70
C VAL A 199 4.62 -3.68 11.25
N ALA A 200 4.43 -2.56 10.54
CA ALA A 200 4.82 -2.46 9.14
C ALA A 200 6.35 -2.40 9.00
N VAL A 201 7.02 -1.60 9.83
CA VAL A 201 8.50 -1.54 9.88
C VAL A 201 9.07 -2.91 10.24
N ARG A 202 8.48 -3.58 11.22
CA ARG A 202 8.90 -4.90 11.69
C ARG A 202 8.81 -5.97 10.61
N LEU A 203 7.68 -6.03 9.89
CA LEU A 203 7.48 -6.96 8.77
C LEU A 203 8.41 -6.64 7.59
N THR A 204 8.67 -5.36 7.34
CA THR A 204 9.59 -4.92 6.28
C THR A 204 11.02 -5.33 6.59
N ALA A 205 11.48 -5.17 7.83
CA ALA A 205 12.81 -5.61 8.25
C ALA A 205 12.99 -7.12 8.09
N ALA A 206 11.98 -7.92 8.44
CA ALA A 206 11.99 -9.37 8.21
C ALA A 206 12.04 -9.73 6.72
N ALA A 207 11.24 -9.05 5.88
CA ALA A 207 11.25 -9.28 4.44
C ALA A 207 12.60 -8.93 3.80
N VAL A 208 13.26 -7.86 4.26
CA VAL A 208 14.62 -7.51 3.82
C VAL A 208 15.62 -8.59 4.23
N GLU A 209 15.55 -9.12 5.46
CA GLU A 209 16.41 -10.23 5.89
C GLU A 209 16.21 -11.47 5.02
N ASP A 210 14.96 -11.87 4.76
CA ASP A 210 14.63 -13.03 3.93
C ASP A 210 15.16 -12.85 2.49
N TRP A 211 15.01 -11.65 1.94
CA TRP A 211 15.55 -11.32 0.62
C TRP A 211 17.08 -11.41 0.59
N LEU A 212 17.78 -10.87 1.59
CA LEU A 212 19.23 -10.96 1.70
C LEU A 212 19.70 -12.42 1.83
N ALA A 213 19.01 -13.22 2.63
CA ALA A 213 19.30 -14.64 2.80
C ALA A 213 19.12 -15.41 1.47
N GLY A 214 18.05 -15.12 0.73
CA GLY A 214 17.81 -15.68 -0.60
C GLY A 214 18.89 -15.25 -1.61
N ALA A 215 19.29 -13.98 -1.60
CA ALA A 215 20.33 -13.47 -2.47
C ALA A 215 21.69 -14.16 -2.22
N GLU A 216 22.08 -14.34 -0.95
CA GLU A 216 23.30 -15.10 -0.59
C GLU A 216 23.22 -16.56 -1.04
N ALA A 217 22.08 -17.22 -0.84
CA ALA A 217 21.87 -18.60 -1.29
C ALA A 217 21.99 -18.74 -2.83
N ALA A 218 21.61 -17.70 -3.57
CA ALA A 218 21.78 -17.59 -5.01
C ALA A 218 23.21 -17.18 -5.45
N GLY A 219 24.14 -16.98 -4.50
CA GLY A 219 25.54 -16.66 -4.76
C GLY A 219 25.89 -15.18 -4.76
N ALA A 220 24.96 -14.29 -4.39
CA ALA A 220 25.27 -12.87 -4.21
C ALA A 220 26.19 -12.68 -2.99
N GLN A 221 27.08 -11.69 -3.07
CA GLN A 221 27.90 -11.27 -1.94
C GLN A 221 27.32 -9.99 -1.34
N LEU A 222 26.94 -10.05 -0.06
CA LEU A 222 26.43 -8.87 0.62
C LEU A 222 27.55 -7.86 0.87
N PRO A 223 27.25 -6.54 0.76
CA PRO A 223 28.21 -5.51 1.14
C PRO A 223 28.60 -5.72 2.60
N ARG A 224 29.91 -5.75 2.88
CA ARG A 224 30.38 -5.58 4.24
C ARG A 224 30.49 -4.08 4.51
N PRO A 225 30.03 -3.58 5.67
CA PRO A 225 30.24 -2.19 6.03
C PRO A 225 31.72 -1.89 5.91
N ALA A 226 32.04 -0.76 5.25
CA ALA A 226 33.40 -0.29 5.18
C ALA A 226 33.94 -0.25 6.61
N ARG A 227 35.05 -0.96 6.87
CA ARG A 227 35.70 -0.87 8.17
C ARG A 227 36.01 0.61 8.39
N ASP A 228 35.42 1.17 9.44
CA ASP A 228 35.72 2.52 9.90
C ASP A 228 37.25 2.70 9.88
N HIS A 229 37.73 3.66 9.08
CA HIS A 229 39.13 4.10 9.09
C HIS A 229 39.43 4.97 10.33
N SER A 230 38.66 4.80 11.41
CA SER A 230 38.76 5.48 12.70
C SER A 230 39.94 4.95 13.53
N GLY A 231 41.11 4.80 12.91
CA GLY A 231 42.31 4.24 13.54
C GLY A 231 43.64 4.74 12.95
N LEU A 232 43.64 5.91 12.32
CA LEU A 232 44.86 6.61 11.93
C LEU A 232 44.76 8.09 12.28
N LEU A 233 44.81 8.41 13.58
CA LEU A 233 45.47 9.59 14.13
C LEU A 233 46.00 9.27 15.53
#